data_AF-A0A5B2Z6M2-F1
#
_entry.id   AF-A0A5B2Z6M2-F1
#
_cell.length_a   1.000
_cell.length_b   1.000
_cell.length_c   1.000
_cell.angle_alpha   90.00
_cell.angle_beta   90.00
_cell.angle_gamma   90.00
#
_symmetry.space_group_name_H-M   'P 1'
#
loop_
_entity.id
_entity.type
_entity.pdbx_description
1 polymer ?
#
loop_
_entity_poly.entity_id
_entity_poly.type
_entity_poly.pdbx_seq_one_letter_code
_entity_poly.pdbx_strand_id
1 'polypeptide(L)'
;MFSFKTEQDGSDMSVRMRNNITDYVNFMFPEKSFKEREKPILYLIKSCENYDLNERESIESINKVLGDKSISRRTYYNYKKKLYDSQTFDLIKNSCYNTIGVKLFILDGILDDGEQTMKADKLIGQQFPKRKQVLEDEEKQKEELDSVMERARSDINRFQEMETRQAYLESTFSSNHTIREEFVKCGKEFCLQCPHGPYYYAYWKDSTTKKLKKKYLGVIDPRQ
;
A
#
# COMPACT_ATOMS: atom_id res chain seq x y z
N MET A 1 22.87 -18.65 14.05
CA MET A 1 21.83 -18.04 14.92
C MET A 1 21.70 -16.59 14.47
N PHE A 2 20.88 -16.33 13.45
CA PHE A 2 20.73 -14.98 12.89
C PHE A 2 19.59 -14.27 13.62
N SER A 3 19.95 -13.23 14.35
CA SER A 3 19.01 -12.39 15.10
C SER A 3 18.39 -11.37 14.15
N PHE A 4 17.10 -11.51 13.86
CA PHE A 4 16.33 -10.48 13.17
C PHE A 4 15.95 -9.40 14.18
N LYS A 5 16.61 -8.26 14.12
CA LYS A 5 16.11 -7.03 14.74
C LYS A 5 15.03 -6.47 13.84
N THR A 6 13.80 -6.44 14.33
CA THR A 6 12.69 -5.69 13.71
C THR A 6 12.85 -4.22 14.06
N GLU A 7 13.37 -3.43 13.13
CA GLU A 7 13.27 -1.97 13.19
C GLU A 7 11.87 -1.56 12.75
N GLN A 8 11.06 -1.14 13.73
CA GLN A 8 9.82 -0.40 13.51
C GLN A 8 10.22 1.01 13.06
N ASP A 9 10.15 1.24 11.75
CA ASP A 9 10.28 2.58 11.18
C ASP A 9 8.89 3.01 10.70
N GLY A 10 8.33 4.00 11.40
CA GLY A 10 6.99 4.56 11.20
C GLY A 10 6.87 5.44 9.95
N SER A 11 7.49 5.02 8.85
CA SER A 11 7.25 5.61 7.54
C SER A 11 6.05 4.93 6.88
N ASP A 12 5.16 5.74 6.31
CA ASP A 12 4.01 5.30 5.51
C ASP A 12 4.44 4.17 4.55
N MET A 13 3.86 2.98 4.73
CA MET A 13 4.19 1.80 3.93
C MET A 13 4.08 2.09 2.44
N SER A 14 3.19 2.99 2.02
CA SER A 14 3.03 3.39 0.62
C SER A 14 4.29 4.10 0.09
N VAL A 15 4.88 4.98 0.89
CA VAL A 15 6.12 5.71 0.57
C VAL A 15 7.32 4.78 0.56
N ARG A 16 7.41 3.87 1.55
CA ARG A 16 8.51 2.90 1.65
C ARG A 16 8.49 1.87 0.52
N MET A 17 7.29 1.45 0.08
CA MET A 17 7.12 0.52 -1.03
C MET A 17 7.37 1.20 -2.37
N ARG A 18 6.94 2.46 -2.54
CA ARG A 18 7.24 3.28 -3.72
C ARG A 18 8.74 3.53 -3.87
N ASN A 19 9.44 3.87 -2.78
CA ASN A 19 10.90 4.03 -2.78
C ASN A 19 11.63 2.71 -3.09
N ASN A 20 11.23 1.59 -2.49
CA ASN A 20 11.82 0.27 -2.81
C ASN A 20 11.60 -0.15 -4.27
N ILE A 21 10.45 0.18 -4.86
CA ILE A 21 10.15 -0.12 -6.26
C ILE A 21 10.96 0.76 -7.19
N THR A 22 11.02 2.08 -6.95
CA THR A 22 11.85 2.99 -7.72
C THR A 22 13.32 2.61 -7.62
N ASP A 23 13.81 2.24 -6.43
CA ASP A 23 15.17 1.77 -6.23
C ASP A 23 15.45 0.43 -6.93
N TYR A 24 14.50 -0.50 -6.90
CA TYR A 24 14.61 -1.78 -7.63
C TYR A 24 14.58 -1.58 -9.14
N VAL A 25 13.71 -0.71 -9.65
CA VAL A 25 13.65 -0.33 -11.07
C VAL A 25 14.95 0.36 -11.47
N ASN A 26 15.46 1.30 -10.69
CA ASN A 26 16.73 1.98 -10.96
C ASN A 26 17.93 1.02 -10.88
N PHE A 27 17.92 0.07 -9.94
CA PHE A 27 18.93 -0.98 -9.82
C PHE A 27 18.91 -1.93 -11.03
N MET A 28 17.73 -2.35 -11.46
CA MET A 28 17.55 -3.23 -12.62
C MET A 28 17.77 -2.49 -13.94
N PHE A 29 17.57 -1.17 -13.99
CA PHE A 29 17.55 -0.35 -15.21
C PHE A 29 18.34 0.96 -15.08
N PRO A 30 19.65 0.91 -14.77
CA PRO A 30 20.47 2.11 -14.49
C PRO A 30 20.74 3.00 -15.71
N GLU A 31 20.42 2.54 -16.93
CA GLU A 31 20.85 3.19 -18.18
C GLU A 31 19.83 4.14 -18.82
N LYS A 32 18.56 4.16 -18.38
CA LYS A 32 17.51 4.93 -19.06
C LYS A 32 17.16 6.22 -18.32
N SER A 33 17.83 7.31 -18.70
CA SER A 33 17.34 8.67 -18.46
C SER A 33 16.93 9.31 -19.79
N PHE A 34 15.66 9.71 -19.90
CA PHE A 34 15.19 10.45 -21.07
C PHE A 34 15.54 11.93 -20.91
N LYS A 35 15.88 12.60 -22.03
CA LYS A 35 16.07 14.05 -22.02
C LYS A 35 14.77 14.74 -21.61
N GLU A 36 14.84 15.75 -20.74
CA GLU A 36 13.66 16.48 -20.25
C GLU A 36 12.71 16.96 -21.35
N ARG A 37 13.28 17.44 -22.47
CA ARG A 37 12.49 17.90 -23.63
C ARG A 37 11.70 16.79 -24.35
N GLU A 38 12.06 15.53 -24.13
CA GLU A 38 11.44 14.36 -24.77
C GLU A 38 10.32 13.77 -23.91
N LYS A 39 10.41 13.92 -22.58
CA LYS A 39 9.46 13.39 -21.60
C LYS A 39 8.00 13.74 -21.88
N PRO A 40 7.61 15.00 -22.22
CA PRO A 40 6.21 15.34 -22.51
C PRO A 40 5.57 14.49 -23.61
N ILE A 41 6.30 14.21 -24.68
CA ILE A 41 5.79 13.37 -25.79
C ILE A 41 5.72 11.91 -25.36
N LEU A 42 6.69 11.44 -24.57
CA LEU A 42 6.72 10.07 -24.05
C LEU A 42 5.55 9.79 -23.11
N TYR A 43 5.20 10.73 -22.21
CA TYR A 43 4.02 10.62 -21.36
C TYR A 43 2.75 10.48 -22.21
N LEU A 44 2.57 11.33 -23.21
CA LEU A 44 1.37 11.28 -24.07
C LEU A 44 1.28 9.98 -24.88
N ILE A 45 2.40 9.45 -25.39
CA ILE A 45 2.43 8.16 -26.10
C ILE A 45 2.04 7.03 -25.15
N LYS A 46 2.59 7.03 -23.94
CA LYS A 46 2.25 6.04 -22.90
C LYS A 46 0.77 6.10 -22.55
N SER A 47 0.23 7.30 -22.34
CA SER A 47 -1.20 7.51 -22.10
C SER A 47 -2.04 6.92 -23.23
N CYS A 48 -1.70 7.20 -24.49
CA CYS A 48 -2.42 6.63 -25.63
C CYS A 48 -2.45 5.10 -25.62
N GLU A 49 -1.38 4.45 -25.18
CA GLU A 49 -1.33 2.99 -25.05
C GLU A 49 -2.17 2.47 -23.88
N ASN A 50 -2.25 3.22 -22.77
CA ASN A 50 -3.16 2.90 -21.66
C ASN A 50 -4.64 2.91 -22.11
N TYR A 51 -4.96 3.75 -23.09
CA TYR A 51 -6.30 3.81 -23.71
C TYR A 51 -6.44 2.91 -24.96
N ASP A 52 -5.50 1.96 -25.20
CA ASP A 52 -5.41 1.10 -26.40
C ASP A 52 -5.70 1.83 -27.73
N LEU A 53 -5.25 3.07 -27.87
CA LEU A 53 -5.48 3.85 -29.08
C LEU A 53 -4.64 3.27 -30.23
N ASN A 54 -5.25 3.21 -31.42
CA ASN A 54 -4.48 2.88 -32.62
C ASN A 54 -3.53 4.03 -33.01
N GLU A 55 -2.65 3.79 -33.97
CA GLU A 55 -1.63 4.77 -34.38
C GLU A 55 -2.23 6.12 -34.78
N ARG A 56 -3.31 6.10 -35.58
CA ARG A 56 -3.94 7.31 -36.09
C ARG A 56 -4.59 8.10 -34.96
N GLU A 57 -5.32 7.41 -34.09
CA GLU A 57 -5.95 7.99 -32.90
C GLU A 57 -4.92 8.59 -31.94
N SER A 58 -3.79 7.89 -31.74
CA SER A 58 -2.70 8.35 -30.89
C SER A 58 -2.10 9.65 -31.42
N ILE A 59 -1.75 9.71 -32.71
CA ILE A 59 -1.15 10.90 -33.33
C ILE A 59 -2.12 12.07 -33.31
N GLU A 60 -3.40 11.84 -33.62
CA GLU A 60 -4.43 12.88 -33.58
C GLU A 60 -4.60 13.43 -32.16
N SER A 61 -4.69 12.55 -31.15
CA SER A 61 -4.87 12.94 -29.75
C SER A 61 -3.68 13.71 -29.22
N ILE A 62 -2.45 13.28 -29.56
CA ILE A 62 -1.21 13.98 -29.18
C ILE A 62 -1.15 15.36 -29.85
N ASN A 63 -1.46 15.46 -31.14
CA ASN A 63 -1.42 16.74 -31.86
C ASN A 63 -2.46 17.73 -31.32
N LYS A 64 -3.65 17.25 -30.92
CA LYS A 64 -4.65 18.09 -30.23
C LYS A 64 -4.10 18.67 -28.92
N VAL A 65 -3.35 17.89 -28.15
CA VAL A 65 -2.77 18.35 -26.88
C VAL A 65 -1.59 19.32 -27.11
N LEU A 66 -0.78 19.08 -28.14
CA LEU A 66 0.40 19.89 -28.43
C LEU A 66 0.08 21.22 -29.16
N GLY A 67 -1.12 21.35 -29.75
CA GLY A 67 -1.57 22.57 -30.42
C GLY A 67 -0.75 22.88 -31.67
N ASP A 68 0.01 23.99 -31.65
CA ASP A 68 0.82 24.46 -32.78
C ASP A 68 1.98 23.52 -33.14
N LYS A 69 2.38 22.66 -32.19
CA LYS A 69 3.39 21.63 -32.42
C LYS A 69 2.69 20.35 -32.85
N SER A 70 2.95 19.89 -34.06
CA SER A 70 2.48 18.58 -34.51
C SER A 70 3.64 17.59 -34.60
N ILE A 71 3.37 16.34 -34.26
CA ILE A 71 4.27 15.22 -34.49
C ILE A 71 3.85 14.47 -35.75
N SER A 72 4.85 14.14 -36.58
CA SER A 72 4.66 13.26 -37.72
C SER A 72 4.58 11.80 -37.28
N ARG A 73 4.03 10.93 -38.12
CA ARG A 73 4.06 9.46 -37.93
C ARG A 73 5.48 8.94 -37.68
N ARG A 74 6.46 9.46 -38.42
CA ARG A 74 7.88 9.11 -38.23
C ARG A 74 8.38 9.51 -36.84
N THR A 75 8.02 10.71 -36.40
CA THR A 75 8.38 11.23 -35.07
C THR A 75 7.76 10.37 -33.97
N TYR A 76 6.47 10.04 -34.09
CA TYR A 76 5.77 9.15 -33.17
C TYR A 76 6.49 7.82 -33.01
N TYR A 77 6.83 7.13 -34.11
CA TYR A 77 7.54 5.85 -34.02
C TYR A 77 8.96 5.97 -33.50
N ASN A 78 9.67 7.08 -33.76
CA ASN A 78 10.98 7.30 -33.16
C ASN A 78 10.90 7.37 -31.64
N TYR A 79 9.89 8.08 -31.10
CA TYR A 79 9.68 8.17 -29.64
C TYR A 79 9.14 6.87 -29.06
N LYS A 80 8.17 6.22 -29.72
CA LYS A 80 7.64 4.91 -29.30
C LYS A 80 8.74 3.85 -29.30
N LYS A 81 9.60 3.83 -30.33
CA LYS A 81 10.78 2.98 -30.34
C LYS A 81 11.63 3.30 -29.12
N LYS A 82 12.10 4.54 -28.91
CA LYS A 82 12.90 4.93 -27.74
C LYS A 82 12.30 4.48 -26.40
N LEU A 83 10.98 4.57 -26.25
CA LEU A 83 10.25 4.13 -25.06
C LEU A 83 10.48 2.63 -24.81
N TYR A 84 10.34 1.82 -25.85
CA TYR A 84 10.41 0.36 -25.81
C TYR A 84 11.75 -0.28 -26.18
N ASP A 85 12.74 0.48 -26.67
CA ASP A 85 14.03 -0.01 -27.21
C ASP A 85 15.02 -0.42 -26.11
N SER A 86 14.55 -0.94 -24.97
CA SER A 86 15.45 -1.46 -23.93
C SER A 86 15.54 -2.97 -23.97
N GLN A 87 16.74 -3.45 -23.67
CA GLN A 87 17.01 -4.81 -23.21
C GLN A 87 15.99 -5.29 -22.16
N THR A 88 15.47 -4.39 -21.32
CA THR A 88 14.34 -4.61 -20.40
C THR A 88 13.10 -5.20 -21.07
N PHE A 89 12.63 -4.64 -22.18
CA PHE A 89 11.42 -5.13 -22.84
C PHE A 89 11.68 -6.43 -23.59
N ASP A 90 12.90 -6.65 -24.07
CA ASP A 90 13.32 -7.93 -24.64
C ASP A 90 13.36 -9.06 -23.59
N LEU A 91 13.84 -8.77 -22.37
CA LEU A 91 13.79 -9.70 -21.24
C LEU A 91 12.34 -10.05 -20.86
N ILE A 92 11.45 -9.04 -20.88
CA ILE A 92 10.04 -9.25 -20.54
C ILE A 92 9.30 -10.00 -21.64
N LYS A 93 9.67 -9.80 -22.91
CA LYS A 93 8.99 -10.36 -24.10
C LYS A 93 8.83 -11.88 -24.03
N ASN A 94 9.79 -12.57 -23.43
CA ASN A 94 9.79 -14.03 -23.29
C ASN A 94 9.43 -14.51 -21.87
N SER A 95 9.00 -13.61 -20.98
CA SER A 95 8.63 -13.94 -19.61
C SER A 95 7.12 -14.07 -19.44
N CYS A 96 6.69 -14.68 -18.33
CA CYS A 96 5.28 -14.71 -17.92
C CYS A 96 4.72 -13.32 -17.57
N TYR A 97 5.56 -12.28 -17.50
CA TYR A 97 5.19 -10.91 -17.20
C TYR A 97 5.01 -10.03 -18.45
N ASN A 98 4.86 -10.62 -19.64
CA ASN A 98 4.63 -9.90 -20.90
C ASN A 98 3.19 -9.38 -21.05
N THR A 99 2.63 -8.73 -20.04
CA THR A 99 1.32 -8.09 -20.08
C THR A 99 1.46 -6.58 -20.30
N ILE A 100 0.40 -5.94 -20.82
CA ILE A 100 0.41 -4.49 -21.03
C ILE A 100 0.57 -3.74 -19.70
N GLY A 101 -0.06 -4.23 -18.63
CA GLY A 101 0.04 -3.65 -17.29
C GLY A 101 1.46 -3.66 -16.73
N VAL A 102 2.20 -4.77 -16.87
CA VAL A 102 3.60 -4.83 -16.41
C VAL A 102 4.48 -3.87 -17.22
N LYS A 103 4.25 -3.76 -18.53
CA LYS A 103 5.00 -2.82 -19.38
C LYS A 103 4.76 -1.37 -18.96
N LEU A 104 3.50 -1.00 -18.76
CA LEU A 104 3.11 0.35 -18.33
C LEU A 104 3.69 0.68 -16.94
N PHE A 105 3.65 -0.27 -16.02
CA PHE A 105 4.23 -0.13 -14.67
C PHE A 105 5.75 0.13 -14.71
N ILE A 106 6.48 -0.61 -15.54
CA ILE A 106 7.92 -0.39 -15.71
C ILE A 106 8.19 0.97 -16.36
N LEU A 107 7.35 1.40 -17.31
CA LEU A 107 7.46 2.74 -17.87
C LEU A 107 7.17 3.85 -16.85
N ASP A 108 6.30 3.64 -15.86
CA ASP A 108 6.11 4.62 -14.76
C ASP A 108 7.40 4.81 -13.98
N GLY A 109 8.06 3.72 -13.62
CA GLY A 109 9.33 3.76 -12.91
C GLY A 109 10.46 4.42 -13.72
N ILE A 110 10.52 4.20 -15.04
CA ILE A 110 11.57 4.79 -15.89
C ILE A 110 11.30 6.28 -16.19
N LEU A 111 10.04 6.68 -16.33
CA LEU A 111 9.70 8.07 -16.64
C LEU A 111 9.76 8.99 -15.39
N ASP A 112 9.88 8.40 -14.19
CA ASP A 112 10.17 9.04 -12.89
C ASP A 112 9.35 10.30 -12.58
N ASP A 113 8.11 10.36 -13.08
CA ASP A 113 7.20 11.48 -12.86
C ASP A 113 5.74 11.02 -13.01
N GLY A 114 5.22 10.43 -11.94
CA GLY A 114 3.82 9.98 -11.87
C GLY A 114 2.82 11.14 -12.02
N GLU A 115 3.18 12.35 -11.59
CA GLU A 115 2.31 13.52 -11.68
C GLU A 115 2.14 13.95 -13.14
N GLN A 116 3.22 14.00 -13.92
CA GLN A 116 3.14 14.34 -15.35
C GLN A 116 2.46 13.24 -16.16
N THR A 117 2.63 11.98 -15.78
CA THR A 117 1.91 10.87 -16.39
C THR A 117 0.40 11.01 -16.16
N MET A 118 -0.04 11.31 -14.93
CA MET A 118 -1.45 11.61 -14.64
C MET A 118 -1.98 12.82 -15.41
N LYS A 119 -1.19 13.88 -15.55
CA LYS A 119 -1.57 15.07 -16.34
C LYS A 119 -1.78 14.69 -17.82
N ALA A 120 -0.87 13.92 -18.40
CA ALA A 120 -0.99 13.42 -19.77
C ALA A 120 -2.22 12.50 -19.93
N ASP A 121 -2.43 11.58 -18.98
CA ASP A 121 -3.59 10.68 -18.96
C ASP A 121 -4.92 11.45 -18.89
N LYS A 122 -4.96 12.54 -18.11
CA LYS A 122 -6.13 13.42 -18.03
C LYS A 122 -6.40 14.13 -19.36
N LEU A 123 -5.37 14.63 -20.03
CA LEU A 123 -5.48 15.33 -21.31
C LEU A 123 -5.93 14.40 -22.45
N ILE A 124 -5.41 13.16 -22.48
CA ILE A 124 -5.85 12.14 -23.44
C ILE A 124 -7.25 11.63 -23.06
N GLY A 125 -7.50 11.32 -21.79
CA GLY A 125 -8.75 10.76 -21.28
C GLY A 125 -9.97 11.65 -21.48
N GLN A 126 -9.81 12.98 -21.44
CA GLN A 126 -10.87 13.93 -21.79
C GLN A 126 -11.43 13.72 -23.21
N GLN A 127 -10.64 13.14 -24.11
CA GLN A 127 -11.06 12.86 -25.48
C GLN A 127 -11.85 11.54 -25.60
N PHE A 128 -11.86 10.70 -24.56
CA PHE A 128 -12.48 9.38 -24.55
C PHE A 128 -13.34 9.13 -23.28
N PRO A 129 -14.53 9.74 -23.17
CA PRO A 129 -15.34 9.74 -21.94
C PRO A 129 -15.73 8.33 -21.45
N LYS A 130 -15.96 7.39 -22.37
CA LYS A 130 -16.32 6.00 -22.02
C LYS A 130 -15.18 5.26 -21.33
N ARG A 131 -13.92 5.54 -21.69
CA ARG A 131 -12.73 4.94 -21.04
C ARG A 131 -12.34 5.70 -19.77
N LYS A 132 -12.64 7.00 -19.69
CA LYS A 132 -12.49 7.79 -18.45
C LYS A 132 -13.29 7.17 -17.29
N GLN A 133 -14.52 6.71 -17.56
CA GLN A 133 -15.35 6.02 -16.58
C GLN A 133 -14.69 4.73 -16.06
N VAL A 134 -14.05 3.96 -16.94
CA VAL A 134 -13.31 2.73 -16.54
C VAL A 134 -12.17 3.05 -15.57
N LEU A 135 -11.42 4.12 -15.81
CA LEU A 135 -10.33 4.53 -14.91
C LEU A 135 -10.85 5.04 -13.56
N GLU A 136 -11.96 5.78 -13.54
CA GLU A 136 -12.62 6.21 -12.30
C GLU A 136 -13.15 5.00 -11.51
N ASP A 137 -13.69 4.00 -12.19
CA ASP A 137 -14.12 2.73 -11.59
C ASP A 137 -12.92 1.94 -11.03
N GLU A 138 -11.77 1.91 -11.74
CA GLU A 138 -10.52 1.30 -11.25
C GLU A 138 -9.94 2.01 -10.02
N GLU A 139 -9.97 3.35 -10.00
CA GLU A 139 -9.53 4.13 -8.83
C GLU A 139 -10.41 3.85 -7.62
N LYS A 140 -11.72 3.82 -7.80
CA LYS A 140 -12.67 3.42 -6.75
C LYS A 140 -12.43 2.00 -6.25
N GLN A 141 -12.14 1.05 -7.16
CA GLN A 141 -11.78 -0.31 -6.78
C GLN A 141 -10.50 -0.37 -5.95
N LYS A 142 -9.50 0.48 -6.26
CA LYS A 142 -8.27 0.58 -5.44
C LYS A 142 -8.57 1.12 -4.04
N GLU A 143 -9.39 2.17 -3.93
CA GLU A 143 -9.81 2.70 -2.62
C GLU A 143 -10.55 1.65 -1.77
N GLU A 144 -11.45 0.89 -2.41
CA GLU A 144 -12.14 -0.22 -1.75
C GLU A 144 -11.17 -1.31 -1.29
N LEU A 145 -10.18 -1.67 -2.13
CA LEU A 145 -9.15 -2.65 -1.79
C LEU A 145 -8.28 -2.16 -0.61
N ASP A 146 -7.85 -0.90 -0.62
CA ASP A 146 -7.06 -0.31 0.46
C ASP A 146 -7.86 -0.31 1.77
N SER A 147 -9.15 0.01 1.74
CA SER A 147 -10.02 -0.08 2.91
C SER A 147 -10.15 -1.50 3.45
N VAL A 148 -10.23 -2.51 2.57
CA VAL A 148 -10.25 -3.93 2.98
C VAL A 148 -8.91 -4.33 3.60
N MET A 149 -7.80 -3.92 2.99
CA MET A 149 -6.44 -4.19 3.47
C MET A 149 -6.18 -3.57 4.85
N GLU A 150 -6.62 -2.33 5.08
CA GLU A 150 -6.48 -1.67 6.39
C GLU A 150 -7.31 -2.34 7.47
N ARG A 151 -8.54 -2.79 7.15
CA ARG A 151 -9.33 -3.62 8.08
C ARG A 151 -8.62 -4.92 8.42
N ALA A 152 -8.11 -5.62 7.40
CA ALA A 152 -7.37 -6.87 7.61
C ALA A 152 -6.11 -6.66 8.48
N ARG A 153 -5.37 -5.57 8.28
CA ARG A 153 -4.22 -5.19 9.13
C ARG A 153 -4.64 -4.94 10.58
N SER A 154 -5.72 -4.19 10.77
CA SER A 154 -6.27 -3.94 12.10
C SER A 154 -6.65 -5.24 12.82
N ASP A 155 -7.28 -6.17 12.11
CA ASP A 155 -7.67 -7.47 12.67
C ASP A 155 -6.43 -8.31 13.04
N ILE A 156 -5.43 -8.37 12.15
CA ILE A 156 -4.15 -9.05 12.44
C ILE A 156 -3.47 -8.48 13.69
N ASN A 157 -3.39 -7.15 13.80
CA ASN A 157 -2.79 -6.50 14.98
C ASN A 157 -3.56 -6.86 16.25
N ARG A 158 -4.90 -6.87 16.19
CA ARG A 158 -5.75 -7.29 17.33
C ARG A 158 -5.49 -8.73 17.74
N PHE A 159 -5.33 -9.65 16.78
CA PHE A 159 -5.00 -11.04 17.08
C PHE A 159 -3.61 -11.18 17.73
N GLN A 160 -2.61 -10.45 17.23
CA GLN A 160 -1.28 -10.43 17.83
C GLN A 160 -1.27 -9.85 19.25
N GLU A 161 -2.05 -8.80 19.51
CA GLU A 161 -2.23 -8.24 20.85
C GLU A 161 -2.89 -9.25 21.82
N MET A 162 -3.84 -10.05 21.33
CA MET A 162 -4.45 -11.12 22.12
C MET A 162 -3.47 -12.24 22.43
N GLU A 163 -2.73 -12.72 21.42
CA GLU A 163 -1.71 -13.77 21.61
C GLU A 163 -0.62 -13.34 22.60
N THR A 164 -0.13 -12.10 22.48
CA THR A 164 0.89 -11.57 23.40
C THR A 164 0.37 -11.44 24.83
N ARG A 165 -0.90 -11.02 25.00
CA ARG A 165 -1.55 -11.03 26.33
C ARG A 165 -1.67 -12.45 26.87
N GLN A 166 -2.10 -13.41 26.07
CA GLN A 166 -2.24 -14.80 26.50
C GLN A 166 -0.89 -15.39 26.93
N ALA A 167 0.16 -15.21 26.12
CA ALA A 167 1.52 -15.63 26.47
C ALA A 167 2.04 -14.96 27.75
N TYR A 168 1.69 -13.70 27.99
CA TYR A 168 2.01 -13.01 29.25
C TYR A 168 1.30 -13.66 30.45
N LEU A 169 0.04 -14.04 30.32
CA LEU A 169 -0.70 -14.71 31.39
C LEU A 169 -0.11 -16.09 31.70
N GLU A 170 0.20 -16.86 30.67
CA GLU A 170 0.80 -18.20 30.80
C GLU A 170 2.21 -18.17 31.41
N SER A 171 3.01 -17.16 31.08
CA SER A 171 4.36 -16.99 31.64
C SER A 171 4.36 -16.40 33.06
N THR A 172 3.38 -15.55 33.38
CA THR A 172 3.32 -14.83 34.68
C THR A 172 2.65 -15.66 35.76
N PHE A 173 1.66 -16.49 35.40
CA PHE A 173 0.84 -17.20 36.36
C PHE A 173 0.98 -18.72 36.22
N SER A 174 0.87 -19.43 37.33
CA SER A 174 0.81 -20.89 37.30
C SER A 174 -0.47 -21.36 36.60
N SER A 175 -0.48 -22.60 36.12
CA SER A 175 -1.61 -23.20 35.38
C SER A 175 -2.95 -23.18 36.14
N ASN A 176 -2.95 -22.93 37.44
CA ASN A 176 -4.14 -22.90 38.29
C ASN A 176 -4.67 -21.48 38.59
N HIS A 177 -4.40 -20.50 37.72
CA HIS A 177 -4.93 -19.16 37.88
C HIS A 177 -6.39 -19.06 37.39
N THR A 178 -7.16 -18.16 37.98
CA THR A 178 -8.54 -17.87 37.57
C THR A 178 -8.68 -16.38 37.33
N ILE A 179 -9.24 -16.00 36.20
CA ILE A 179 -9.54 -14.62 35.86
C ILE A 179 -10.96 -14.28 36.36
N ARG A 180 -11.11 -13.13 37.02
CA ARG A 180 -12.39 -12.64 37.53
C ARG A 180 -12.60 -11.18 37.13
N GLU A 181 -13.86 -10.86 36.86
CA GLU A 181 -14.35 -9.50 36.65
C GLU A 181 -14.74 -8.89 38.00
N GLU A 182 -14.27 -7.68 38.28
CA GLU A 182 -14.58 -6.94 39.50
C GLU A 182 -14.94 -5.49 39.21
N PHE A 183 -15.97 -5.01 39.90
CA PHE A 183 -16.34 -3.59 39.92
C PHE A 183 -15.72 -2.94 41.14
N VAL A 184 -14.86 -1.94 40.91
CA VAL A 184 -14.16 -1.24 41.99
C VAL A 184 -14.97 0.00 42.38
N LYS A 185 -15.48 0.02 43.62
CA LYS A 185 -16.18 1.19 44.16
C LYS A 185 -15.17 2.28 44.52
N CYS A 186 -15.40 3.50 44.05
CA CYS A 186 -14.53 4.65 44.35
C CYS A 186 -14.77 5.25 45.76
N GLY A 187 -15.71 4.70 46.54
CA GLY A 187 -16.01 5.14 47.91
C GLY A 187 -16.81 6.43 48.06
N LYS A 188 -17.21 7.08 46.95
CA LYS A 188 -18.11 8.26 46.99
C LYS A 188 -19.57 7.80 46.89
N GLU A 189 -20.44 8.32 47.75
CA GLU A 189 -21.86 7.90 47.82
C GLU A 189 -22.64 8.12 46.52
N PHE A 190 -22.17 9.02 45.64
CA PHE A 190 -22.80 9.35 44.37
C PHE A 190 -21.78 9.61 43.24
N CYS A 191 -20.78 8.74 43.02
CA CYS A 191 -19.92 8.92 41.83
C CYS A 191 -20.67 8.54 40.54
N LEU A 192 -20.86 9.52 39.66
CA LEU A 192 -21.41 9.33 38.31
C LEU A 192 -20.34 9.42 37.20
N GLN A 193 -19.11 9.80 37.54
CA GLN A 193 -18.08 10.14 36.55
C GLN A 193 -16.84 9.24 36.57
N CYS A 194 -16.72 8.35 37.54
CA CYS A 194 -15.57 7.46 37.68
C CYS A 194 -15.85 6.18 36.85
N PRO A 195 -14.91 5.70 36.02
CA PRO A 195 -15.02 4.35 35.47
C PRO A 195 -14.92 3.35 36.63
N HIS A 196 -16.04 2.70 37.00
CA HIS A 196 -16.11 1.76 38.12
C HIS A 196 -15.81 0.30 37.72
N GLY A 197 -15.11 0.14 36.61
CA GLY A 197 -14.95 -1.14 35.94
C GLY A 197 -16.14 -1.47 35.03
N PRO A 198 -16.11 -2.63 34.38
CA PRO A 198 -15.43 -3.83 34.87
C PRO A 198 -13.90 -3.81 34.73
N TYR A 199 -13.24 -4.32 35.76
CA TYR A 199 -11.80 -4.54 35.81
C TYR A 199 -11.51 -6.03 35.95
N TYR A 200 -10.50 -6.53 35.25
CA TYR A 200 -10.13 -7.94 35.28
C TYR A 200 -8.94 -8.17 36.22
N TYR A 201 -9.03 -9.21 37.03
CA TYR A 201 -7.99 -9.64 37.97
C TYR A 201 -7.68 -11.12 37.81
N ALA A 202 -6.40 -11.49 37.84
CA ALA A 202 -5.94 -12.86 38.00
C ALA A 202 -5.80 -13.22 39.48
N TYR A 203 -6.31 -14.40 39.84
CA TYR A 203 -6.19 -15.00 41.16
C TYR A 203 -5.45 -16.33 41.08
N TRP A 204 -4.47 -16.54 41.94
CA TRP A 204 -3.79 -17.83 42.04
C TRP A 204 -3.29 -18.09 43.46
N LYS A 205 -3.13 -19.36 43.83
CA LYS A 205 -2.44 -19.72 45.07
C LYS A 205 -0.94 -19.82 44.80
N ASP A 206 -0.16 -19.10 45.58
CA ASP A 206 1.29 -19.19 45.53
C ASP A 206 1.73 -20.60 45.99
N SER A 207 2.54 -21.27 45.16
CA SER A 207 2.92 -22.67 45.39
C SER A 207 3.72 -22.87 46.68
N THR A 208 4.51 -21.87 47.06
CA THR A 208 5.43 -21.90 48.20
C THR A 208 4.75 -21.45 49.49
N THR A 209 4.08 -20.29 49.45
CA THR A 209 3.47 -19.68 50.64
C THR A 209 2.03 -20.15 50.90
N LYS A 210 1.40 -20.83 49.93
CA LYS A 210 -0.01 -21.27 49.93
C LYS A 210 -1.04 -20.13 50.08
N LYS A 211 -0.61 -18.87 50.06
CA LYS A 211 -1.49 -17.70 50.16
C LYS A 211 -2.12 -17.38 48.79
N LEU A 212 -3.34 -16.85 48.83
CA LEU A 212 -4.03 -16.33 47.65
C LEU A 212 -3.38 -15.01 47.22
N LYS A 213 -2.93 -14.93 45.97
CA LYS A 213 -2.44 -13.72 45.33
C LYS A 213 -3.46 -13.21 44.33
N LYS A 214 -3.45 -11.89 44.12
CA LYS A 214 -4.27 -11.18 43.14
C LYS A 214 -3.41 -10.23 42.31
N LYS A 215 -3.71 -10.08 41.02
CA LYS A 215 -3.04 -9.12 40.12
C LYS A 215 -4.02 -8.53 39.13
N TYR A 216 -3.94 -7.22 38.94
CA TYR A 216 -4.74 -6.49 37.96
C TYR A 216 -4.28 -6.79 36.53
N LEU A 217 -5.24 -7.04 35.63
CA LEU A 217 -5.00 -7.38 34.22
C LEU A 217 -5.44 -6.27 33.25
N GLY A 218 -6.34 -5.37 33.67
CA GLY A 218 -6.82 -4.29 32.81
C GLY A 218 -8.34 -4.18 32.76
N VAL A 219 -8.84 -3.45 31.76
CA VAL A 219 -10.27 -3.23 31.47
C VAL A 219 -10.81 -4.12 30.35
N ILE A 220 -9.93 -4.79 29.60
CA ILE A 220 -10.29 -5.69 28.50
C ILE A 220 -10.28 -7.11 29.04
N ASP A 221 -11.33 -7.90 28.76
CA ASP A 221 -11.41 -9.31 29.16
C ASP A 221 -10.28 -10.08 28.49
N PRO A 222 -9.32 -10.64 29.25
CA PRO A 222 -8.23 -11.38 28.66
C PRO A 222 -8.63 -12.77 28.11
N ARG A 223 -9.90 -13.17 28.23
CA ARG A 223 -10.42 -14.45 27.72
C ARG A 223 -11.06 -14.36 26.33
N GLN A 224 -11.27 -13.15 25.81
CA GLN A 224 -11.86 -12.88 24.49
C GLN A 224 -10.78 -12.71 23.45
#